data_AF-A0A6S7K129-F1
#
_entry.id   AF-A0A6S7K129-F1
#
_cell.length_a   1.000
_cell.length_b   1.000
_cell.length_c   1.000
_cell.angle_alpha   90.00
_cell.angle_beta   90.00
_cell.angle_gamma   90.00
#
_symmetry.space_group_name_H-M   'P 1'
#
loop_
_entity.id
_entity.type
_entity.pdbx_description
1 polymer ?
#
loop_
_entity_poly.entity_id
_entity_poly.type
_entity_poly.pdbx_seq_one_letter_code
_entity_poly.pdbx_strand_id
1 'polypeptide(L)'
;SEWPRDIVTTATNESEAEAKATRAVFKLAVEPTNPPDGILTKFSLNKAVRVNAWISRFVYNCRAKATKKETRSGPLTTQEINDQHSAYVKQAQAILYDKVSDDKQRLGVQMNED
;
A
#
# COMPACT_ATOMS: atom_id res chain seq x y z
N SER A 1 -56.05 -0.06 -11.10
CA SER A 1 -55.17 0.20 -9.95
C SER A 1 -53.94 0.92 -10.45
N GLU A 2 -53.80 2.20 -10.11
CA GLU A 2 -52.70 3.05 -10.56
C GLU A 2 -51.51 2.88 -9.61
N TRP A 3 -50.33 2.64 -10.16
CA TRP A 3 -49.11 2.43 -9.39
C TRP A 3 -48.61 3.77 -8.82
N PRO A 4 -48.02 3.81 -7.60
CA PRO A 4 -47.49 5.05 -7.05
C PRO A 4 -46.34 5.60 -7.92
N ARG A 5 -46.26 6.92 -8.02
CA ARG A 5 -45.19 7.59 -8.77
C ARG A 5 -43.84 7.35 -8.10
N ASP A 6 -42.83 7.16 -8.92
CA ASP A 6 -41.46 6.93 -8.48
C ASP A 6 -40.94 8.15 -7.71
N ILE A 7 -40.49 7.92 -6.48
CA ILE A 7 -40.04 8.99 -5.58
C ILE A 7 -38.54 9.10 -5.76
N VAL A 8 -38.11 10.05 -6.58
CA VAL A 8 -36.69 10.35 -6.76
C VAL A 8 -36.19 11.10 -5.52
N THR A 9 -35.57 10.39 -4.59
CA THR A 9 -34.91 11.01 -3.43
C THR A 9 -33.55 11.56 -3.83
N THR A 10 -33.34 12.85 -3.63
CA THR A 10 -32.03 13.50 -3.76
C THR A 10 -31.31 13.46 -2.43
N ALA A 11 -29.99 13.23 -2.45
CA ALA A 11 -29.18 13.25 -1.24
C ALA A 11 -29.29 14.61 -0.54
N THR A 12 -29.62 14.59 0.75
CA THR A 12 -29.58 15.77 1.61
C THR A 12 -28.18 15.92 2.20
N ASN A 13 -27.82 17.14 2.62
CA ASN A 13 -26.53 17.40 3.28
C ASN A 13 -26.30 16.48 4.50
N GLU A 14 -27.38 16.12 5.20
CA GLU A 14 -27.37 15.18 6.33
C GLU A 14 -27.04 13.75 5.86
N SER A 15 -27.69 13.28 4.78
CA SER A 15 -27.42 11.96 4.21
C SER A 15 -25.98 11.84 3.67
N GLU A 16 -25.44 12.91 3.10
CA GLU A 16 -24.04 12.96 2.66
C GLU A 16 -23.06 12.93 3.84
N ALA A 17 -23.38 13.66 4.93
CA ALA A 17 -22.58 13.66 6.14
C ALA A 17 -22.54 12.28 6.81
N GLU A 18 -23.68 11.59 6.88
CA GLU A 18 -23.81 10.22 7.39
C GLU A 18 -23.03 9.23 6.51
N ALA A 19 -23.17 9.31 5.19
CA ALA A 19 -22.42 8.45 4.27
C ALA A 19 -20.90 8.65 4.39
N LYS A 20 -20.45 9.90 4.58
CA LYS A 20 -19.03 10.23 4.78
C LYS A 20 -18.49 9.68 6.10
N ALA A 21 -19.25 9.83 7.19
CA ALA A 21 -18.89 9.28 8.49
C ALA A 21 -18.79 7.75 8.43
N THR A 22 -19.80 7.11 7.84
CA THR A 22 -19.85 5.66 7.65
C THR A 22 -18.66 5.15 6.84
N ARG A 23 -18.34 5.81 5.72
CA ARG A 23 -17.17 5.47 4.90
C ARG A 23 -15.85 5.65 5.66
N ALA A 24 -15.73 6.65 6.52
CA ALA A 24 -14.55 6.86 7.34
C ALA A 24 -14.38 5.75 8.39
N VAL A 25 -15.46 5.33 9.04
CA VAL A 25 -15.48 4.21 9.99
C VAL A 25 -15.07 2.90 9.30
N PHE A 26 -15.62 2.60 8.12
CA PHE A 26 -15.23 1.42 7.35
C PHE A 26 -13.79 1.47 6.83
N LYS A 27 -13.28 2.66 6.50
CA LYS A 27 -11.87 2.85 6.11
C LYS A 27 -10.92 2.57 7.29
N LEU A 28 -11.33 2.86 8.52
CA LEU A 28 -10.56 2.59 9.73
C LEU A 28 -10.58 1.10 10.11
N ALA A 29 -11.68 0.40 9.85
CA ALA A 29 -11.87 -1.02 10.20
C ALA A 29 -11.09 -2.00 9.31
N VAL A 30 -10.59 -1.56 8.16
CA VAL A 30 -9.67 -2.37 7.35
C VAL A 30 -8.27 -2.14 7.90
N GLU A 31 -7.75 -3.10 8.65
CA GLU A 31 -6.31 -3.10 8.95
C GLU A 31 -5.54 -2.92 7.63
N PRO A 32 -4.61 -1.96 7.54
CA PRO A 32 -3.85 -1.73 6.34
C PRO A 32 -2.93 -2.94 6.14
N THR A 33 -3.44 -3.99 5.50
CA THR A 33 -2.61 -5.04 4.96
C THR A 33 -1.79 -4.37 3.87
N ASN A 34 -0.51 -4.12 4.14
CA ASN A 34 0.41 -3.62 3.13
C ASN A 34 0.34 -4.59 1.95
N PRO A 35 -0.16 -4.18 0.77
CA PRO A 35 -0.30 -5.08 -0.37
C PRO A 35 0.98 -5.85 -0.75
N PRO A 36 2.20 -5.27 -0.60
CA PRO A 36 3.46 -6.00 -0.80
C PRO A 36 3.65 -7.19 0.14
N ASP A 37 3.17 -7.11 1.39
CA ASP A 37 3.27 -8.17 2.40
C ASP A 37 2.28 -9.30 2.08
N GLY A 38 1.09 -8.96 1.60
CA GLY A 38 0.10 -9.94 1.15
C GLY A 38 0.56 -10.80 -0.05
N ILE A 39 1.48 -10.29 -0.88
CA ILE A 39 2.09 -11.05 -1.98
C ILE A 39 3.19 -11.98 -1.45
N LEU A 40 4.01 -11.49 -0.53
CA LEU A 40 5.11 -12.25 0.05
C LEU A 40 4.63 -13.40 0.96
N THR A 41 3.46 -13.27 1.58
CA THR A 41 2.85 -14.36 2.37
C THR A 41 2.39 -15.54 1.51
N LYS A 42 2.09 -15.31 0.23
CA LYS A 42 1.53 -16.33 -0.68
C LYS A 42 2.55 -16.91 -1.65
N PHE A 43 3.65 -16.21 -1.89
CA PHE A 43 4.62 -16.56 -2.93
C PHE A 43 6.06 -16.43 -2.43
N SER A 44 6.99 -17.14 -3.07
CA SER A 44 8.42 -16.98 -2.80
C SER A 44 8.88 -15.55 -3.11
N LEU A 45 9.94 -15.11 -2.42
CA LEU A 45 10.52 -13.77 -2.60
C LEU A 45 10.77 -13.45 -4.08
N ASN A 46 11.37 -14.37 -4.84
CA ASN A 46 11.63 -14.16 -6.27
C ASN A 46 10.37 -13.88 -7.07
N LYS A 47 9.26 -14.58 -6.79
CA LYS A 47 7.98 -14.34 -7.46
C LYS A 47 7.35 -13.03 -6.99
N ALA A 48 7.39 -12.75 -5.69
CA ALA A 48 6.88 -11.50 -5.11
C ALA A 48 7.59 -10.26 -5.68
N VAL A 49 8.92 -10.31 -5.79
CA VAL A 49 9.74 -9.24 -6.39
C VAL A 49 9.34 -8.99 -7.85
N ARG A 50 9.18 -10.06 -8.66
CA ARG A 50 8.77 -9.91 -10.06
C ARG A 50 7.36 -9.32 -10.19
N VAL A 51 6.42 -9.75 -9.35
CA VAL A 51 5.05 -9.21 -9.35
C VAL A 51 5.06 -7.73 -8.97
N ASN A 52 5.76 -7.33 -7.91
CA ASN A 52 5.84 -5.92 -7.51
C ASN A 52 6.58 -5.06 -8.53
N ALA A 53 7.55 -5.62 -9.26
CA ALA A 53 8.22 -4.89 -10.34
C ALA A 53 7.26 -4.58 -11.49
N TRP A 54 6.39 -5.52 -11.85
CA TRP A 54 5.32 -5.28 -12.82
C TRP A 54 4.30 -4.26 -12.34
N ILE A 55 3.86 -4.34 -11.07
CA ILE A 55 2.94 -3.36 -10.48
C ILE A 55 3.58 -1.96 -10.49
N SER A 56 4.85 -1.85 -10.08
CA SER A 56 5.59 -0.59 -10.08
C SER A 56 5.73 0.00 -11.49
N ARG A 57 6.03 -0.85 -12.49
CA ARG A 57 6.08 -0.43 -13.89
C ARG A 57 4.71 0.00 -14.42
N PHE A 58 3.64 -0.70 -14.05
CA PHE A 58 2.28 -0.32 -14.41
C PHE A 58 1.94 1.06 -13.87
N VAL A 59 2.19 1.31 -12.58
CA VAL A 59 1.97 2.63 -11.95
C VAL A 59 2.82 3.71 -12.62
N TYR A 60 4.09 3.42 -12.92
CA TYR A 60 4.95 4.33 -13.66
C TYR A 60 4.35 4.66 -15.03
N ASN A 61 3.91 3.67 -15.80
CA ASN A 61 3.33 3.87 -17.13
C ASN A 61 2.02 4.67 -17.08
N CYS A 62 1.16 4.43 -16.09
CA CYS A 62 -0.04 5.24 -15.87
C CYS A 62 0.32 6.73 -15.67
N ARG A 63 1.35 7.02 -14.86
CA ARG A 63 1.83 8.38 -14.61
C ARG A 63 2.57 8.97 -15.82
N ALA A 64 3.32 8.16 -16.56
CA ALA A 64 4.05 8.57 -17.76
C ALA A 64 3.08 9.04 -18.85
N LYS A 65 1.97 8.32 -19.05
CA LYS A 65 0.90 8.72 -19.97
C LYS A 65 0.31 10.08 -19.61
N ALA A 66 0.08 10.35 -18.33
CA ALA A 66 -0.43 11.64 -17.86
C ALA A 66 0.58 12.78 -18.03
N THR A 67 1.88 12.48 -18.00
CA THR A 67 2.97 13.46 -18.05
C THR A 67 3.68 13.52 -19.40
N LYS A 68 3.13 12.88 -20.44
CA LYS A 68 3.72 12.76 -21.79
C LYS A 68 5.16 12.20 -21.80
N LYS A 69 5.52 11.39 -20.80
CA LYS A 69 6.80 10.67 -20.75
C LYS A 69 6.69 9.34 -21.47
N GLU A 70 7.83 8.82 -21.92
CA GLU A 70 7.90 7.52 -22.56
C GLU A 70 7.54 6.40 -21.57
N THR A 71 6.68 5.48 -22.03
CA THR A 71 6.27 4.30 -21.28
C THR A 71 7.29 3.18 -21.42
N ARG A 72 7.50 2.42 -20.36
CA ARG A 72 8.37 1.25 -20.38
C ARG A 72 7.63 0.04 -20.94
N SER A 73 8.25 -0.68 -21.85
CA SER A 73 7.71 -1.91 -22.47
C SER A 73 8.77 -3.01 -22.48
N GLY A 74 8.37 -4.23 -22.85
CA GLY A 74 9.25 -5.40 -22.95
C GLY A 74 9.52 -6.10 -21.61
N PRO A 75 10.54 -6.98 -21.53
CA PRO A 75 10.90 -7.71 -20.31
C PRO A 75 11.22 -6.79 -19.12
N LEU A 76 11.08 -7.30 -17.90
CA LEU A 76 11.55 -6.59 -16.71
C LEU A 76 13.07 -6.44 -16.77
N THR A 77 13.54 -5.23 -16.48
CA THR A 77 14.98 -4.97 -16.40
C THR A 77 15.54 -5.44 -15.06
N THR A 78 16.85 -5.73 -15.03
CA THR A 78 17.56 -6.06 -13.79
C THR A 78 17.41 -4.94 -12.75
N GLN A 79 17.43 -3.68 -13.19
CA GLN A 79 17.25 -2.54 -12.29
C GLN A 79 15.90 -2.58 -11.57
N GLU A 80 14.81 -2.81 -12.30
CA GLU A 80 13.47 -2.86 -11.70
C GLU A 80 13.33 -4.04 -10.72
N ILE A 81 13.99 -5.16 -10.99
CA ILE A 81 14.03 -6.29 -10.05
C ILE A 81 14.82 -5.91 -8.80
N ASN A 82 16.00 -5.31 -8.95
CA ASN A 82 16.86 -4.91 -7.84
C ASN A 82 16.20 -3.85 -6.96
N ASP A 83 15.52 -2.87 -7.56
CA ASP A 83 14.80 -1.82 -6.84
C ASP A 83 13.75 -2.43 -5.89
N GLN A 84 12.98 -3.40 -6.39
CA GLN A 84 11.98 -4.09 -5.57
C GLN A 84 12.61 -4.99 -4.51
N HIS A 85 13.69 -5.70 -4.84
CA HIS A 85 14.42 -6.52 -3.88
C HIS A 85 14.97 -5.67 -2.73
N SER A 86 15.61 -4.54 -3.04
CA SER A 86 16.09 -3.58 -2.04
C SER A 86 14.96 -2.98 -1.20
N ALA A 87 13.78 -2.76 -1.78
CA ALA A 87 12.61 -2.29 -1.02
C ALA A 87 12.18 -3.32 0.04
N TYR A 88 12.10 -4.60 -0.33
CA TYR A 88 11.79 -5.67 0.61
C TYR A 88 12.84 -5.82 1.72
N VAL A 89 14.12 -5.72 1.38
CA VAL A 89 15.21 -5.75 2.37
C VAL A 89 15.08 -4.59 3.35
N LYS A 90 14.88 -3.37 2.86
CA LYS A 90 14.69 -2.18 3.72
C LYS A 90 13.48 -2.31 4.62
N GLN A 91 12.38 -2.87 4.12
CA GLN A 91 11.18 -3.11 4.90
C GLN A 91 11.44 -4.13 6.03
N ALA A 92 12.09 -5.25 5.71
CA ALA A 92 12.47 -6.25 6.71
C ALA A 92 13.42 -5.67 7.77
N GLN A 93 14.41 -4.87 7.35
CA GLN A 93 15.32 -4.17 8.25
C GLN A 93 14.60 -3.17 9.16
N ALA A 94 13.62 -2.41 8.64
CA ALA A 94 12.85 -1.48 9.45
C ALA A 94 12.04 -2.19 10.55
N ILE A 95 11.42 -3.33 10.22
CA ILE A 95 10.70 -4.16 11.20
C ILE A 95 11.65 -4.70 12.27
N LEU A 96 12.87 -5.09 11.90
CA LEU A 96 13.87 -5.57 12.85
C LEU A 96 14.43 -4.45 13.72
N TYR A 97 14.67 -3.26 13.15
CA TYR A 97 15.19 -2.12 13.90
C TYR A 97 14.22 -1.70 15.02
N ASP A 98 12.92 -1.71 14.75
CA ASP A 98 11.88 -1.44 15.75
C ASP A 98 11.97 -2.40 16.94
N LYS A 99 12.11 -3.70 16.65
CA LYS A 99 12.31 -4.74 17.68
C LYS A 99 13.62 -4.59 18.44
N VAL A 100 14.70 -4.24 17.74
CA VAL A 100 16.01 -4.02 18.37
C VAL A 100 15.97 -2.78 19.28
N SER A 101 15.22 -1.74 18.90
CA SER A 101 14.99 -0.56 19.74
C SER A 101 14.23 -0.92 21.01
N ASP A 102 13.17 -1.72 20.89
CA ASP A 102 12.41 -2.22 22.04
C ASP A 102 13.29 -3.07 22.96
N ASP A 103 14.07 -3.99 22.41
CA ASP A 103 15.01 -4.81 23.19
C ASP A 103 16.09 -3.97 23.87
N LYS A 104 16.63 -2.96 23.18
CA LYS A 104 17.61 -2.03 23.75
C LYS A 104 17.03 -1.26 24.94
N GLN A 105 15.77 -0.85 24.85
CA GLN A 105 15.06 -0.19 25.95
C GLN A 105 14.84 -1.14 27.13
N ARG A 106 14.45 -2.40 26.88
CA ARG A 106 14.28 -3.43 27.92
C ARG A 106 15.59 -3.78 28.62
N LEU A 107 16.71 -3.76 27.89
CA LEU A 107 18.04 -4.06 28.40
C LEU A 107 18.70 -2.86 29.10
N GLY A 108 18.06 -1.68 29.11
CA GLY A 108 18.59 -0.49 29.78
C GLY A 108 19.91 0.00 29.21
N VAL A 109 20.19 -0.26 27.92
CA VAL A 109 21.47 0.10 27.30
C VAL A 109 21.52 1.61 27.06
N GLN A 110 22.13 2.32 27.99
CA GLN A 110 22.54 3.71 27.81
C GLN A 110 23.87 3.78 27.06
N MET A 111 24.06 4.85 26.27
CA MET A 111 25.38 5.13 25.71
C MET A 111 26.26 5.61 26.87
N ASN A 112 27.43 4.99 27.04
CA ASN A 112 28.43 5.54 27.93
C ASN A 112 28.94 6.83 27.29
N GLU A 113 28.91 7.93 28.06
CA GLU A 113 29.59 9.15 27.67
C GLU A 113 31.09 8.90 27.84
N ASP A 114 31.86 9.09 26.77
CA ASP A 114 33.33 9.03 26.75
C ASP A 114 33.94 10.24 27.46
#